data_AF-A0A8I0KCK9-F1
#
_entry.id   AF-A0A8I0KCK9-F1
#
_cell.length_a   1.000
_cell.length_b   1.000
_cell.length_c   1.000
_cell.angle_alpha   90.00
_cell.angle_beta   90.00
_cell.angle_gamma   90.00
#
_symmetry.space_group_name_H-M   'P 1'
#
loop_
_entity.id
_entity.type
_entity.pdbx_description
1 polymer ?
#
loop_
_entity_poly.entity_id
_entity_poly.type
_entity_poly.pdbx_seq_one_letter_code
_entity_poly.pdbx_strand_id
1 'polypeptide(L)'
;VELRFDNTYGKLGGAYNAYNELAVRRQVTREGKSEYFLNGTRCRRRDITDIFLGTGLGPRSYAVIEQGMINRLVDAKPEEMRIFIEEAAGVSRYQARRRETLQHLEHTEQNLSRLEDIALELKSQLKTLKRQSEAAVQYKTLESQIRTLKIEILSFQAEKSVRLQE
;
A
#
# COMPACT_ATOMS: atom_id res chain seq x y z
N VAL A 1 20.33 -5.38 -27.63
CA VAL A 1 19.34 -5.77 -28.65
C VAL A 1 18.15 -4.83 -28.55
N GLU A 2 17.68 -4.31 -29.67
CA GLU A 2 16.54 -3.41 -29.75
C GLU A 2 15.55 -3.93 -30.79
N LEU A 3 14.27 -3.91 -30.45
CA LEU A 3 13.17 -4.28 -31.32
C LEU A 3 12.24 -3.07 -31.46
N ARG A 4 11.76 -2.83 -32.68
CA ARG A 4 10.78 -1.79 -32.97
C ARG A 4 9.50 -2.44 -33.46
N PHE A 5 8.38 -2.00 -32.89
CA PHE A 5 7.06 -2.51 -33.18
C PHE A 5 6.20 -1.38 -33.71
N ASP A 6 5.51 -1.64 -34.81
CA ASP A 6 4.47 -0.76 -35.32
C ASP A 6 3.19 -0.93 -34.46
N ASN A 7 2.67 0.18 -33.94
CA ASN A 7 1.43 0.26 -33.15
C ASN A 7 0.38 1.17 -33.82
N THR A 8 0.40 1.33 -35.14
CA THR A 8 -0.61 2.10 -35.90
C THR A 8 -2.06 1.66 -35.64
N TYR A 9 -2.30 0.38 -35.34
CA TYR A 9 -3.63 -0.15 -35.00
C TYR A 9 -4.10 0.17 -33.57
N GLY A 10 -3.24 0.79 -32.75
CA GLY A 10 -3.58 1.21 -31.39
C GLY A 10 -4.02 0.05 -30.48
N LYS A 11 -3.42 -1.13 -30.65
CA LYS A 11 -3.77 -2.35 -29.89
C LYS A 11 -3.04 -2.41 -28.54
N LEU A 12 -2.01 -1.60 -28.35
CA LEU A 12 -1.35 -1.47 -27.06
C LEU A 12 -2.28 -0.75 -26.07
N GLY A 13 -2.46 -1.29 -24.87
CA GLY A 13 -3.27 -0.64 -23.84
C GLY A 13 -2.53 0.48 -23.09
N GLY A 14 -3.27 1.43 -22.53
CA GLY A 14 -2.74 2.43 -21.58
C GLY A 14 -2.01 3.61 -22.24
N ALA A 15 -1.06 4.21 -21.52
CA ALA A 15 -0.35 5.43 -21.93
C ALA A 15 0.49 5.26 -23.22
N TYR A 16 0.83 4.02 -23.58
CA TYR A 16 1.65 3.73 -24.75
C TYR A 16 0.84 3.63 -26.05
N ASN A 17 -0.50 3.67 -25.96
CA ASN A 17 -1.36 3.67 -27.15
C ASN A 17 -1.25 4.96 -27.98
N ALA A 18 -0.73 6.03 -27.38
CA ALA A 18 -0.52 7.31 -28.06
C ALA A 18 0.68 7.28 -29.03
N TYR A 19 1.51 6.24 -28.99
CA TYR A 19 2.67 6.11 -29.86
C TYR A 19 2.37 5.16 -31.02
N ASN A 20 2.68 5.63 -32.24
CA ASN A 20 2.56 4.83 -33.46
C ASN A 20 3.69 3.80 -33.60
N GLU A 21 4.80 3.98 -32.89
CA GLU A 21 5.94 3.05 -32.86
C GLU A 21 6.37 2.83 -31.41
N LEU A 22 6.71 1.58 -31.07
CA LEU A 22 7.24 1.19 -29.78
C LEU A 22 8.64 0.58 -29.95
N ALA A 23 9.66 1.17 -29.31
CA ALA A 23 11.02 0.65 -29.27
C ALA A 23 11.31 0.01 -27.91
N VAL A 24 11.60 -1.30 -27.90
CA VAL A 24 11.96 -2.06 -26.70
C VAL A 24 13.42 -2.49 -26.82
N ARG A 25 14.25 -2.07 -25.87
CA ARG A 25 15.67 -2.39 -25.86
C ARG A 25 16.06 -3.10 -24.57
N ARG A 26 16.77 -4.23 -24.72
CA ARG A 26 17.47 -4.92 -23.63
C ARG A 26 18.98 -4.78 -23.83
N GLN A 27 19.65 -4.29 -22.82
CA GLN A 27 21.10 -4.20 -22.74
C GLN A 27 21.60 -5.12 -21.63
N VAL A 28 22.60 -5.95 -21.92
CA VAL A 28 23.23 -6.84 -20.94
C VAL A 28 24.64 -6.34 -20.70
N THR A 29 24.98 -6.05 -19.45
CA THR A 29 26.33 -5.64 -19.07
C THR A 29 27.26 -6.85 -19.00
N ARG A 30 28.58 -6.61 -19.00
CA ARG A 30 29.58 -7.68 -18.82
C ARG A 30 29.42 -8.44 -17.49
N GLU A 31 28.82 -7.79 -16.49
CA GLU A 31 28.47 -8.39 -15.19
C GLU A 31 27.19 -9.23 -15.23
N GLY A 32 26.54 -9.39 -16.39
CA GLY A 32 25.29 -10.14 -16.55
C GLY A 32 24.03 -9.39 -16.14
N LYS A 33 24.13 -8.11 -15.74
CA LYS A 33 22.96 -7.30 -15.38
C LYS A 33 22.18 -6.91 -16.64
N SER A 34 20.87 -7.10 -16.61
CA SER A 34 19.97 -6.72 -17.71
C SER A 34 19.30 -5.37 -17.42
N GLU A 35 19.51 -4.41 -18.31
CA GLU A 35 18.83 -3.11 -18.31
C GLU A 35 17.81 -3.06 -19.44
N TYR A 36 16.63 -2.51 -19.13
CA TYR A 36 15.49 -2.45 -20.04
C TYR A 36 15.15 -0.99 -20.34
N PHE A 37 14.80 -0.73 -21.59
CA PHE A 37 14.42 0.59 -22.06
C PHE A 37 13.18 0.49 -22.95
N LEU A 38 12.30 1.46 -22.81
CA LEU A 38 11.09 1.64 -23.59
C LEU A 38 11.11 3.05 -24.18
N ASN A 39 11.08 3.16 -25.52
CA ASN A 39 11.22 4.42 -26.24
C ASN A 39 12.41 5.27 -25.74
N GLY A 40 13.54 4.61 -25.47
CA GLY A 40 14.76 5.24 -24.95
C GLY A 40 14.78 5.50 -23.44
N THR A 41 13.64 5.44 -22.76
CA THR A 41 13.55 5.66 -21.30
C THR A 41 13.80 4.38 -20.54
N ARG A 42 14.61 4.41 -19.47
CA ARG A 42 14.88 3.24 -18.63
C ARG A 42 13.61 2.81 -17.91
N CYS A 43 13.30 1.51 -17.94
CA CYS A 43 12.11 0.94 -17.33
C CYS A 43 12.42 -0.38 -16.60
N ARG A 44 11.43 -0.93 -15.89
CA ARG A 44 11.55 -2.23 -15.21
C ARG A 44 11.23 -3.35 -16.19
N ARG A 45 11.75 -4.56 -15.90
CA ARG A 45 11.38 -5.78 -16.63
C ARG A 45 9.88 -6.06 -16.59
N ARG A 46 9.24 -5.75 -15.45
CA ARG A 46 7.78 -5.88 -15.27
C ARG A 46 7.02 -5.01 -16.27
N ASP A 47 7.41 -3.76 -16.44
CA ASP A 47 6.77 -2.83 -17.37
C ASP A 47 6.78 -3.38 -18.81
N ILE A 48 7.90 -3.97 -19.25
CA ILE A 48 7.99 -4.63 -20.55
C ILE A 48 7.05 -5.85 -20.62
N THR A 49 7.00 -6.66 -19.57
CA THR A 49 6.14 -7.85 -19.51
C THR A 49 4.66 -7.48 -19.53
N ASP A 50 4.28 -6.39 -18.85
CA ASP A 50 2.91 -5.91 -18.78
C ASP A 50 2.40 -5.36 -20.11
N ILE A 51 3.29 -4.74 -20.92
CA ILE A 51 2.96 -4.25 -22.27
C ILE A 51 2.62 -5.42 -23.21
N PHE A 52 3.38 -6.51 -23.14
CA PHE A 52 3.17 -7.67 -24.01
C PHE A 52 2.17 -8.69 -23.44
N LEU A 53 1.66 -8.48 -22.23
CA LEU A 53 0.70 -9.39 -21.61
C LEU A 53 -0.61 -9.44 -22.42
N GLY A 54 -0.99 -10.64 -22.89
CA GLY A 54 -2.17 -10.82 -23.74
C GLY A 54 -1.95 -10.47 -25.21
N THR A 55 -0.73 -10.12 -25.63
CA THR A 55 -0.36 -10.01 -27.06
C THR A 55 0.11 -11.35 -27.63
N GLY A 56 0.24 -12.38 -26.79
CA GLY A 56 0.86 -13.65 -27.14
C GLY A 56 2.39 -13.61 -27.17
N LEU A 57 3.02 -12.43 -27.05
CA LEU A 57 4.48 -12.25 -27.00
C LEU A 57 4.99 -12.13 -25.55
N GLY A 58 4.78 -13.17 -24.75
CA GLY A 58 5.24 -13.23 -23.36
C GLY A 58 6.43 -14.17 -23.13
N PRO A 59 6.93 -14.28 -21.88
CA PRO A 59 7.86 -15.35 -21.49
C PRO A 59 7.27 -16.77 -21.67
N ARG A 60 5.95 -16.86 -21.87
CA ARG A 60 5.23 -18.09 -22.25
C ARG A 60 4.48 -17.86 -23.57
N SER A 61 5.17 -17.24 -24.53
CA SER A 61 4.64 -16.93 -25.85
C SER A 61 4.23 -18.20 -26.59
N TYR A 62 3.03 -18.22 -27.14
CA TYR A 62 2.64 -19.21 -28.15
C TYR A 62 3.01 -18.75 -29.57
N ALA A 63 3.35 -17.47 -29.74
CA ALA A 63 3.64 -16.87 -31.04
C ALA A 63 5.05 -17.19 -31.56
N VAL A 64 5.92 -17.77 -30.72
CA VAL A 64 7.27 -18.19 -31.09
C VAL A 64 7.43 -19.67 -30.77
N ILE A 65 7.75 -20.48 -31.80
CA ILE A 65 7.96 -21.92 -31.64
C ILE A 65 9.46 -22.17 -31.52
N GLU A 66 9.90 -22.50 -30.30
CA GLU A 66 11.28 -22.93 -30.05
C GLU A 66 11.52 -24.37 -30.52
N GLN A 67 12.79 -24.72 -30.75
CA GLN A 67 13.15 -26.10 -31.05
C GLN A 67 12.69 -27.03 -29.91
N GLY A 68 12.02 -28.13 -30.28
CA GLY A 68 11.45 -29.09 -29.33
C GLY A 68 10.21 -28.61 -28.57
N MET A 69 9.67 -27.43 -28.88
CA MET A 69 8.45 -26.93 -28.23
C MET A 69 7.20 -27.76 -28.58
N ILE A 70 7.10 -28.27 -29.81
CA ILE A 70 5.97 -29.09 -30.24
C ILE A 70 5.91 -30.38 -29.41
N ASN A 71 7.04 -31.09 -29.26
CA ASN A 71 7.10 -32.31 -28.45
C ASN A 71 6.73 -32.01 -26.99
N ARG A 72 7.28 -30.93 -26.41
CA ARG A 72 6.92 -30.47 -25.06
C ARG A 72 5.43 -30.20 -24.90
N LEU A 73 4.77 -29.65 -25.91
CA LEU A 73 3.35 -29.33 -25.86
C LEU A 73 2.48 -30.58 -25.99
N VAL A 74 2.90 -31.56 -26.81
CA VAL A 74 2.22 -32.85 -26.96
C VAL A 74 2.32 -33.70 -25.69
N ASP A 75 3.49 -33.68 -25.03
CA ASP A 75 3.75 -34.43 -23.80
C ASP A 75 3.33 -33.68 -22.52
N ALA A 76 2.86 -32.42 -22.65
CA ALA A 76 2.55 -31.56 -21.51
C ALA A 76 1.38 -32.11 -20.68
N LYS A 77 1.51 -31.98 -19.36
CA LYS A 77 0.39 -32.26 -18.46
C LYS A 77 -0.71 -31.21 -18.60
N PRO A 78 -1.97 -31.53 -18.24
CA PRO A 78 -3.08 -30.59 -18.34
C PRO A 78 -2.81 -29.23 -17.66
N GLU A 79 -2.09 -29.21 -16.54
CA GLU A 79 -1.75 -27.98 -15.81
C GLU A 79 -0.77 -27.09 -16.59
N GLU A 80 0.16 -27.70 -17.32
CA GLU A 80 1.14 -26.99 -18.15
C GLU A 80 0.48 -26.48 -19.43
N MET A 81 -0.35 -27.32 -20.06
CA MET A 81 -1.11 -26.98 -21.26
C MET A 81 -2.10 -25.82 -21.00
N ARG A 82 -2.72 -25.80 -19.82
CA ARG A 82 -3.68 -24.76 -19.41
C ARG A 82 -3.11 -23.35 -19.58
N ILE A 83 -1.84 -23.14 -19.26
CA ILE A 83 -1.21 -21.82 -19.34
C ILE A 83 -1.19 -21.31 -20.80
N PHE A 84 -0.90 -22.19 -21.76
CA PHE A 84 -0.89 -21.83 -23.18
C PHE A 84 -2.30 -21.54 -23.69
N ILE A 85 -3.28 -22.32 -23.24
CA ILE A 85 -4.70 -22.11 -23.57
C ILE A 85 -5.20 -20.78 -23.00
N GLU A 86 -4.87 -20.47 -21.74
CA GLU A 86 -5.27 -19.21 -21.09
C GLU A 86 -4.65 -17.98 -21.76
N GLU A 87 -3.40 -18.08 -22.22
CA GLU A 87 -2.75 -17.01 -22.98
C GLU A 87 -3.35 -16.85 -24.38
N ALA A 88 -3.62 -17.95 -25.09
CA ALA A 88 -4.29 -17.92 -26.38
C ALA A 88 -5.72 -17.37 -26.29
N ALA A 89 -6.43 -17.67 -25.20
CA ALA A 89 -7.74 -17.12 -24.91
C ALA A 89 -7.71 -15.66 -24.42
N GLY A 90 -6.52 -15.07 -24.19
CA GLY A 90 -6.36 -13.71 -23.68
C GLY A 90 -6.82 -13.51 -22.23
N VAL A 91 -7.04 -14.60 -21.49
CA VAL A 91 -7.56 -14.57 -20.11
C VAL A 91 -6.47 -14.23 -19.09
N SER A 92 -5.20 -14.43 -19.45
CA SER A 92 -4.03 -14.14 -18.60
C SER A 92 -4.02 -12.71 -18.05
N ARG A 93 -4.37 -11.71 -18.88
CA ARG A 93 -4.40 -10.30 -18.47
C ARG A 93 -5.46 -10.05 -17.39
N TYR A 94 -6.64 -10.63 -17.56
CA TYR A 94 -7.70 -10.53 -16.57
C TYR A 94 -7.32 -11.23 -15.26
N GLN A 95 -6.77 -12.45 -15.33
CA GLN A 95 -6.34 -13.19 -14.15
C GLN A 95 -5.24 -12.47 -13.37
N ALA A 96 -4.25 -11.89 -14.06
CA ALA A 96 -3.19 -11.11 -13.42
C ALA A 96 -3.76 -9.91 -12.66
N ARG A 97 -4.64 -9.12 -13.31
CA ARG A 97 -5.32 -7.97 -12.68
C ARG A 97 -6.19 -8.38 -11.50
N ARG A 98 -6.95 -9.48 -11.64
CA ARG A 98 -7.78 -10.02 -10.56
C ARG A 98 -6.91 -10.39 -9.36
N ARG A 99 -5.79 -11.07 -9.58
CA ARG A 99 -4.86 -11.46 -8.50
C ARG A 99 -4.28 -10.25 -7.78
N GLU A 100 -3.83 -9.24 -8.52
CA GLU A 100 -3.31 -7.99 -7.95
C GLU A 100 -4.39 -7.24 -7.16
N THR A 101 -5.61 -7.17 -7.69
CA THR A 101 -6.75 -6.53 -7.00
C THR A 101 -7.10 -7.27 -5.71
N LEU A 102 -7.12 -8.60 -5.73
CA LEU A 102 -7.37 -9.41 -4.53
C LEU A 102 -6.30 -9.19 -3.47
N GLN A 103 -5.03 -9.11 -3.87
CA GLN A 103 -3.94 -8.80 -2.96
C GLN A 103 -4.10 -7.40 -2.36
N HIS A 104 -4.45 -6.40 -3.17
CA HIS A 104 -4.73 -5.05 -2.66
C HIS A 104 -5.90 -5.01 -1.67
N LEU A 105 -6.95 -5.78 -1.93
CA LEU A 105 -8.10 -5.89 -1.04
C LEU A 105 -7.68 -6.48 0.32
N GLU A 106 -6.95 -7.59 0.31
CA GLU A 106 -6.45 -8.25 1.52
C GLU A 106 -5.58 -7.29 2.36
N HIS A 107 -4.67 -6.57 1.71
CA HIS A 107 -3.85 -5.56 2.39
C HIS A 107 -4.70 -4.42 2.99
N THR A 108 -5.78 -4.03 2.30
CA THR A 108 -6.68 -2.97 2.78
C THR A 108 -7.49 -3.44 3.99
N GLU A 109 -7.96 -4.68 3.99
CA GLU A 109 -8.65 -5.31 5.12
C GLU A 109 -7.74 -5.40 6.35
N GLN A 110 -6.48 -5.81 6.17
CA GLN A 110 -5.49 -5.84 7.25
C GLN A 110 -5.22 -4.43 7.82
N ASN A 111 -5.11 -3.42 6.96
CA ASN A 111 -4.94 -2.03 7.40
C ASN A 111 -6.16 -1.53 8.18
N LEU A 112 -7.38 -1.86 7.74
CA LEU A 112 -8.61 -1.49 8.43
C LEU A 112 -8.68 -2.11 9.83
N SER A 113 -8.39 -3.40 9.96
CA SER A 113 -8.35 -4.09 11.25
C SER A 113 -7.36 -3.41 12.21
N ARG A 114 -6.17 -3.03 11.73
CA ARG A 114 -5.20 -2.31 12.55
C ARG A 114 -5.68 -0.91 12.97
N LEU A 115 -6.40 -0.21 12.10
CA LEU A 115 -7.00 1.09 12.45
C LEU A 115 -8.10 0.95 13.50
N GLU A 116 -8.90 -0.11 13.44
CA GLU A 116 -9.91 -0.42 14.44
C GLU A 116 -9.28 -0.66 15.83
N ASP A 117 -8.19 -1.44 15.88
CA ASP A 117 -7.44 -1.67 17.12
C ASP A 117 -6.91 -0.36 17.73
N ILE A 118 -6.30 0.49 16.92
CA ILE A 118 -5.79 1.81 17.35
C ILE A 118 -6.94 2.70 17.84
N ALA A 119 -8.08 2.69 17.14
CA ALA A 119 -9.25 3.47 17.53
C ALA A 119 -9.82 3.03 18.88
N LEU A 120 -9.86 1.71 19.15
CA LEU A 120 -10.27 1.17 20.43
C LEU A 120 -9.30 1.55 21.56
N GLU A 121 -8.00 1.47 21.31
CA GLU A 121 -6.98 1.88 22.26
C GLU A 121 -7.11 3.37 22.60
N LEU A 122 -7.19 4.24 21.59
CA LEU A 122 -7.35 5.68 21.77
C LEU A 122 -8.62 6.01 22.57
N LYS A 123 -9.73 5.31 22.32
CA LYS A 123 -10.98 5.48 23.08
C LYS A 123 -10.80 5.16 24.56
N SER A 124 -10.04 4.10 24.89
CA SER A 124 -9.70 3.75 26.27
C SER A 124 -8.82 4.80 26.95
N GLN A 125 -7.80 5.29 26.23
CA GLN A 125 -6.94 6.37 26.71
C GLN A 125 -7.74 7.65 26.97
N LEU A 126 -8.65 8.03 26.07
CA LEU A 126 -9.53 9.21 26.20
C LEU A 126 -10.41 9.12 27.45
N LYS A 127 -10.98 7.94 27.74
CA LYS A 127 -11.78 7.71 28.95
C LYS A 127 -10.95 7.92 30.22
N THR A 128 -9.72 7.43 30.22
CA THR A 128 -8.80 7.58 31.35
C THR A 128 -8.41 9.04 31.55
N LEU A 129 -8.05 9.73 30.47
CA LEU A 129 -7.68 11.14 30.49
C LEU A 129 -8.84 12.03 30.96
N LYS A 130 -10.07 11.71 30.56
CA LYS A 130 -11.28 12.41 31.04
C LYS A 130 -11.42 12.30 32.56
N ARG A 131 -11.26 11.10 33.13
CA ARG A 131 -11.32 10.88 34.58
C ARG A 131 -10.21 11.64 35.32
N GLN A 132 -9.00 11.64 34.77
CA GLN A 132 -7.88 12.39 35.34
C GLN A 132 -8.14 13.90 35.31
N SER A 133 -8.71 14.43 34.22
CA SER A 133 -9.09 15.83 34.10
C SER A 133 -10.16 16.22 35.13
N GLU A 134 -11.20 15.41 35.30
CA GLU A 134 -12.27 15.65 36.29
C GLU A 134 -11.69 15.69 37.72
N ALA A 135 -10.82 14.74 38.06
CA ALA A 135 -10.14 14.70 39.36
C ALA A 135 -9.23 15.93 39.58
N ALA A 136 -8.48 16.35 38.56
CA ALA A 136 -7.61 17.52 38.64
C ALA A 136 -8.42 18.82 38.82
N VAL A 137 -9.59 18.94 38.19
CA VAL A 137 -10.50 20.08 38.39
C VAL A 137 -11.06 20.09 39.81
N GLN A 138 -11.52 18.94 40.32
CA GLN A 138 -12.00 18.83 41.70
C GLN A 138 -10.92 19.18 42.72
N TYR A 139 -9.70 18.69 42.50
CA TYR A 139 -8.55 19.01 43.35
C TYR A 139 -8.31 20.53 43.41
N LYS A 140 -8.26 21.23 42.27
CA LYS A 140 -8.08 22.69 42.23
C LYS A 140 -9.17 23.44 42.98
N THR A 141 -10.42 22.99 42.88
CA THR A 141 -11.55 23.59 43.60
C THR A 141 -11.41 23.41 45.11
N LEU A 142 -11.09 22.20 45.57
CA LEU A 142 -10.87 21.92 46.98
C LEU A 142 -9.65 22.65 47.54
N GLU A 143 -8.57 22.75 46.78
CA GLU A 143 -7.37 23.51 47.16
C GLU A 143 -7.68 24.99 47.36
N SER A 144 -8.49 25.58 46.48
CA SER A 144 -8.98 26.95 46.62
C SER A 144 -9.81 27.13 47.90
N GLN A 145 -10.76 26.22 48.16
CA GLN A 145 -11.59 26.26 49.38
C GLN A 145 -10.74 26.15 50.65
N ILE A 146 -9.80 25.21 50.69
CA ILE A 146 -8.86 25.04 51.82
C ILE A 146 -8.06 26.33 52.04
N ARG A 147 -7.61 26.98 50.96
CA ARG A 147 -6.86 28.24 51.05
C ARG A 147 -7.72 29.36 51.65
N THR A 148 -8.97 29.51 51.23
CA THR A 148 -9.90 30.50 51.78
C THR A 148 -10.20 30.24 53.25
N LEU A 149 -10.56 29.01 53.62
CA LEU A 149 -10.81 28.61 55.01
C LEU A 149 -9.60 28.83 55.92
N LYS A 150 -8.38 28.56 55.43
CA LYS A 150 -7.15 28.84 56.19
C LYS A 150 -6.99 30.33 56.46
N ILE A 151 -7.26 31.19 55.47
CA ILE A 151 -7.19 32.65 55.63
C ILE A 151 -8.22 33.12 56.66
N GLU A 152 -9.46 32.63 56.59
CA GLU A 152 -10.53 32.96 57.54
C GLU A 152 -10.21 32.53 58.99
N ILE A 153 -9.66 31.33 59.17
CA ILE A 153 -9.24 30.84 60.50
C ILE A 153 -8.11 31.71 61.04
N LEU A 154 -7.11 32.03 60.22
CA LEU A 154 -5.97 32.86 60.61
C LEU A 154 -6.42 34.30 60.96
N SER A 155 -7.33 34.89 60.20
CA SER A 155 -7.86 36.23 60.51
C SER A 155 -8.65 36.23 61.81
N PHE A 156 -9.49 35.23 62.04
CA PHE A 156 -10.22 35.08 63.30
C PHE A 156 -9.29 34.91 64.51
N GLN A 157 -8.22 34.12 64.38
CA GLN A 157 -7.21 33.97 65.44
C GLN A 157 -6.48 35.28 65.71
N ALA A 158 -6.13 36.04 64.67
CA ALA A 158 -5.49 37.34 64.81
C ALA A 158 -6.39 38.34 65.54
N GLU A 159 -7.66 38.49 65.14
CA GLU A 159 -8.62 39.36 65.83
C GLU A 159 -8.80 39.01 67.31
N LYS A 160 -8.87 37.71 67.62
CA LYS A 160 -9.00 37.23 69.01
C LYS A 160 -7.75 37.56 69.84
N SER A 161 -6.56 37.46 69.26
CA SER A 161 -5.31 37.81 69.95
C SER A 161 -5.21 39.30 70.25
N VAL A 162 -5.68 40.16 69.33
CA VAL A 162 -5.74 41.62 69.55
C VAL A 162 -6.71 41.96 70.69
N ARG A 163 -7.91 41.36 70.72
CA ARG A 163 -8.87 41.56 71.82
C ARG A 163 -8.43 41.04 73.18
N LEU A 164 -7.44 40.14 73.23
CA LEU A 164 -6.87 39.63 74.48
C LEU A 164 -5.71 40.48 75.00
N GLN A 165 -5.21 41.42 74.20
CA GLN A 165 -4.13 42.35 74.55
C GLN A 165 -4.62 43.74 74.95
N GLU A 166 -5.91 44.05 74.74
CA GLU A 166 -6.64 45.20 75.30
C GLU A 166 -7.27 44.85 76.66
#